data_AF-A0AAV3NFY3-F1
#
_entry.id   AF-A0AAV3NFY3-F1
#
_cell.length_a   1.000
_cell.length_b   1.000
_cell.length_c   1.000
_cell.angle_alpha   90.00
_cell.angle_beta   90.00
_cell.angle_gamma   90.00
#
_symmetry.space_group_name_H-M   'P 1'
#
loop_
_entity.id
_entity.type
_entity.pdbx_description
1 polymer ?
#
loop_
_entity_poly.entity_id
_entity_poly.type
_entity_poly.pdbx_seq_one_letter_code
_entity_poly.pdbx_strand_id
1 'polypeptide(L)'
;MYGISMAALGMISTMATGLAIDACGPISDNAGGIAEMAGMSHSILEKTDALDAAGNTTAAIGKGFAIGSATLVSLALFGAYVNRAGIKSVDVLSPKVFIGLLVGAMLPYWFSAITMKSVGKAALKMVEEVLRQFDTIPGLMEGTTKPDYATCVKISTDASLKEMIPPGALIMITPLVAGIFFGVETLAGLLAGSLVSGVQVAISASNTGGAWDNAKKYVEAGASEHARSLGPKGSDAHKAAVIGDTIGDPLKDTSGPSLNILIKLMAVESLVFAPFFAAHGGLLFKLESWLHSLASNN
;
A
#
# COMPACT_ATOMS: atom_id res chain seq x y z
N MET A 1 8.33 -21.94 -13.36
CA MET A 1 7.15 -21.34 -12.70
C MET A 1 6.74 -22.10 -11.45
N TYR A 2 6.49 -23.42 -11.51
CA TYR A 2 6.15 -24.21 -10.31
C TYR A 2 7.11 -24.02 -9.13
N GLY A 3 8.44 -24.10 -9.35
CA GLY A 3 9.42 -23.85 -8.28
C GLY A 3 9.34 -22.44 -7.67
N ILE A 4 9.00 -21.42 -8.45
CA ILE A 4 8.81 -20.04 -7.96
C ILE A 4 7.52 -19.97 -7.13
N SER A 5 6.43 -20.62 -7.57
CA SER A 5 5.20 -20.74 -6.79
C SER A 5 5.44 -21.45 -5.46
N MET A 6 6.22 -22.52 -5.45
CA MET A 6 6.57 -23.24 -4.22
C MET A 6 7.48 -22.42 -3.31
N ALA A 7 8.37 -21.58 -3.85
CA ALA A 7 9.15 -20.63 -3.06
C ALA A 7 8.25 -19.55 -2.41
N ALA A 8 7.25 -19.05 -3.15
CA ALA A 8 6.25 -18.13 -2.60
C ALA A 8 5.47 -18.79 -1.44
N LEU A 9 5.02 -20.04 -1.63
CA LEU A 9 4.36 -20.82 -0.60
C LEU A 9 5.29 -21.10 0.60
N GLY A 10 6.56 -21.37 0.36
CA GLY A 10 7.57 -21.55 1.40
C GLY A 10 7.73 -20.31 2.27
N MET A 11 7.74 -19.11 1.66
CA MET A 11 7.80 -17.84 2.39
C MET A 11 6.59 -17.63 3.31
N ILE A 12 5.39 -18.06 2.89
CA ILE A 12 4.16 -17.96 3.70
C ILE A 12 3.80 -19.27 4.42
N SER A 13 4.70 -20.25 4.47
CA SER A 13 4.42 -21.56 5.10
C SER A 13 4.23 -21.45 6.61
N THR A 14 4.82 -20.42 7.23
CA THR A 14 4.70 -20.07 8.64
C THR A 14 3.73 -18.91 8.88
N MET A 15 2.77 -18.69 7.96
CA MET A 15 1.84 -17.55 8.01
C MET A 15 1.08 -17.42 9.33
N ALA A 16 0.74 -18.52 10.01
CA ALA A 16 0.08 -18.44 11.32
C ALA A 16 0.94 -17.69 12.35
N THR A 17 2.23 -17.99 12.44
CA THR A 17 3.17 -17.29 13.33
C THR A 17 3.40 -15.86 12.86
N GLY A 18 3.56 -15.65 11.54
CA GLY A 18 3.70 -14.32 10.96
C GLY A 18 2.53 -13.40 11.28
N LEU A 19 1.29 -13.89 11.12
CA LEU A 19 0.07 -13.16 11.48
C LEU A 19 -0.05 -12.93 12.98
N ALA A 20 0.39 -13.88 13.82
CA ALA A 20 0.33 -13.72 15.27
C ALA A 20 1.22 -12.57 15.75
N ILE A 21 2.46 -12.45 15.23
CA ILE A 21 3.37 -11.37 15.61
C ILE A 21 2.95 -10.01 15.02
N ASP A 22 2.37 -10.00 13.82
CA ASP A 22 1.86 -8.79 13.17
C ASP A 22 0.63 -8.26 13.92
N ALA A 23 -0.37 -9.12 14.15
CA ALA A 23 -1.60 -8.76 14.86
C ALA A 23 -1.36 -8.33 16.32
N CYS A 24 -0.26 -8.78 16.95
CA CYS A 24 0.12 -8.33 18.29
C CYS A 24 0.38 -6.81 18.34
N GLY A 25 0.84 -6.20 17.24
CA GLY A 25 1.12 -4.76 17.15
C GLY A 25 -0.13 -3.91 17.36
N PRO A 26 -1.14 -3.97 16.47
CA PRO A 26 -2.38 -3.21 16.63
C PRO A 26 -3.16 -3.50 17.92
N ILE A 27 -3.01 -4.70 18.50
CA ILE A 27 -3.59 -5.01 19.82
C ILE A 27 -2.87 -4.20 20.92
N SER A 28 -1.54 -4.12 20.85
CA SER A 28 -0.72 -3.37 21.81
C SER A 28 -0.92 -1.87 21.69
N ASP A 29 -1.04 -1.35 20.47
CA ASP A 29 -1.40 0.05 20.19
C ASP A 29 -2.73 0.43 20.84
N ASN A 30 -3.79 -0.34 20.57
CA ASN A 30 -5.10 -0.13 21.21
C ASN A 30 -5.05 -0.23 22.74
N ALA A 31 -4.23 -1.15 23.29
CA ALA A 31 -4.06 -1.25 24.74
C ALA A 31 -3.46 0.04 25.33
N GLY A 32 -2.48 0.64 24.66
CA GLY A 32 -1.91 1.94 25.04
C GLY A 32 -2.93 3.07 24.95
N GLY A 33 -3.69 3.14 23.85
CA GLY A 33 -4.75 4.13 23.68
C GLY A 33 -5.85 4.03 24.75
N ILE A 34 -6.29 2.82 25.09
CA ILE A 34 -7.26 2.58 26.17
C ILE A 34 -6.68 3.00 27.53
N ALA A 35 -5.41 2.68 27.81
CA ALA A 35 -4.76 3.05 29.06
C ALA A 35 -4.69 4.58 29.24
N GLU A 36 -4.36 5.32 28.18
CA GLU A 36 -4.35 6.79 28.17
C GLU A 36 -5.76 7.37 28.39
N MET A 37 -6.75 6.90 27.61
CA MET A 37 -8.14 7.37 27.71
C MET A 37 -8.79 7.05 29.07
N ALA A 38 -8.35 5.97 29.73
CA ALA A 38 -8.84 5.59 31.06
C ALA A 38 -8.08 6.29 32.21
N GLY A 39 -7.10 7.15 31.92
CA GLY A 39 -6.30 7.84 32.94
C GLY A 39 -5.48 6.90 33.82
N MET A 40 -5.00 5.78 33.25
CA MET A 40 -4.21 4.80 33.99
C MET A 40 -2.81 5.35 34.32
N SER A 41 -2.07 4.65 35.19
CA SER A 41 -0.77 5.12 35.65
C SER A 41 0.28 5.15 34.54
N HIS A 42 1.25 6.05 34.66
CA HIS A 42 2.34 6.19 33.68
C HIS A 42 3.13 4.89 33.45
N SER A 43 3.29 4.07 34.49
CA SER A 43 3.96 2.76 34.36
C SER A 43 3.21 1.78 33.45
N ILE A 44 1.89 1.92 33.28
CA ILE A 44 1.14 1.12 32.30
C ILE A 44 1.42 1.62 30.88
N LEU A 45 1.42 2.94 30.68
CA LEU A 45 1.72 3.56 29.40
C LEU A 45 3.13 3.19 28.91
N GLU A 46 4.13 3.25 29.78
CA GLU A 46 5.51 2.84 29.45
C GLU A 46 5.59 1.38 28.95
N LYS A 47 4.81 0.48 29.57
CA LYS A 47 4.77 -0.93 29.16
C LYS A 47 4.07 -1.12 27.81
N THR A 48 2.95 -0.44 27.59
CA THR A 48 2.25 -0.52 26.31
C THR A 48 3.04 0.14 25.19
N ASP A 49 3.72 1.27 25.44
CA ASP A 49 4.60 1.92 24.47
C ASP A 49 5.77 1.01 24.04
N ALA A 50 6.33 0.24 24.98
CA ALA A 50 7.37 -0.74 24.65
C ALA A 50 6.85 -1.89 23.76
N LEU A 51 5.62 -2.35 24.01
CA LEU A 51 4.97 -3.38 23.18
C LEU A 51 4.60 -2.84 21.80
N ASP A 52 4.10 -1.61 21.73
CA ASP A 52 3.72 -0.93 20.50
C ASP A 52 4.94 -0.69 19.57
N ALA A 53 6.06 -0.23 20.12
CA ALA A 53 7.32 -0.10 19.36
C ALA A 53 7.82 -1.43 18.76
N ALA A 54 7.64 -2.54 19.50
CA ALA A 54 7.90 -3.88 18.96
C ALA A 54 6.89 -4.24 17.87
N GLY A 55 5.62 -3.90 18.06
CA GLY A 55 4.53 -4.04 17.09
C GLY A 55 4.78 -3.33 15.76
N ASN A 56 5.28 -2.10 15.80
CA ASN A 56 5.67 -1.36 14.60
C ASN A 56 6.72 -2.10 13.76
N THR A 57 7.64 -2.80 14.45
CA THR A 57 8.66 -3.62 13.80
C THR A 57 8.06 -4.89 13.21
N THR A 58 7.19 -5.59 13.95
CA THR A 58 6.55 -6.81 13.45
C THR A 58 5.60 -6.53 12.28
N ALA A 59 4.91 -5.38 12.29
CA ALA A 59 4.09 -4.92 11.18
C ALA A 59 4.94 -4.67 9.91
N ALA A 60 6.12 -4.05 10.05
CA ALA A 60 7.05 -3.87 8.92
C ALA A 60 7.56 -5.22 8.38
N ILE A 61 7.86 -6.17 9.26
CA ILE A 61 8.22 -7.55 8.87
C ILE A 61 7.07 -8.22 8.12
N GLY A 62 5.83 -8.12 8.61
CA GLY A 62 4.63 -8.64 7.97
C GLY A 62 4.44 -8.06 6.56
N LYS A 63 4.58 -6.74 6.41
CA LYS A 63 4.58 -6.04 5.11
C LYS A 63 5.67 -6.58 4.19
N GLY A 64 6.89 -6.82 4.70
CA GLY A 64 7.99 -7.44 3.96
C GLY A 64 7.67 -8.84 3.43
N PHE A 65 7.10 -9.71 4.26
CA PHE A 65 6.64 -11.04 3.85
C PHE A 65 5.52 -10.97 2.80
N ALA A 66 4.57 -10.05 2.96
CA ALA A 66 3.50 -9.84 2.00
C ALA A 66 4.05 -9.38 0.63
N ILE A 67 4.99 -8.43 0.61
CA ILE A 67 5.59 -7.92 -0.62
C ILE A 67 6.49 -8.97 -1.29
N GLY A 68 7.31 -9.68 -0.52
CA GLY A 68 8.19 -10.73 -1.03
C GLY A 68 7.41 -11.89 -1.65
N SER A 69 6.38 -12.37 -0.96
CA SER A 69 5.53 -13.45 -1.47
C SER A 69 4.69 -13.00 -2.66
N ALA A 70 4.16 -11.76 -2.64
CA ALA A 70 3.47 -11.15 -3.78
C ALA A 70 4.38 -11.08 -5.02
N THR A 71 5.67 -10.77 -4.85
CA THR A 71 6.64 -10.71 -5.94
C THR A 71 6.84 -12.09 -6.58
N LEU A 72 7.08 -13.11 -5.75
CA LEU A 72 7.29 -14.48 -6.22
C LEU A 72 6.03 -15.05 -6.90
N VAL A 73 4.86 -14.92 -6.27
CA VAL A 73 3.61 -15.45 -6.85
C VAL A 73 3.25 -14.72 -8.14
N SER A 74 3.46 -13.41 -8.23
CA SER A 74 3.15 -12.64 -9.44
C SER A 74 4.09 -13.00 -10.58
N LEU A 75 5.37 -13.29 -10.31
CA LEU A 75 6.29 -13.82 -11.33
C LEU A 75 5.84 -15.19 -11.84
N ALA A 76 5.36 -16.06 -10.95
CA ALA A 76 4.84 -17.36 -11.34
C ALA A 76 3.53 -17.26 -12.16
N LEU A 77 2.61 -16.39 -11.74
CA LEU A 77 1.36 -16.08 -12.44
C LEU A 77 1.64 -15.43 -13.80
N PHE A 78 2.64 -14.57 -13.90
CA PHE A 78 3.08 -13.98 -15.16
C PHE A 78 3.53 -15.05 -16.15
N GLY A 79 4.37 -16.01 -15.74
CA GLY A 79 4.77 -17.12 -16.62
C GLY A 79 3.59 -18.02 -17.00
N ALA A 80 2.65 -18.25 -16.08
CA ALA A 80 1.41 -18.97 -16.40
C ALA A 80 0.53 -18.21 -17.39
N TYR A 81 0.45 -16.89 -17.27
CA TYR A 81 -0.28 -15.99 -18.16
C TYR A 81 0.29 -16.05 -19.57
N VAL A 82 1.61 -15.91 -19.73
CA VAL A 82 2.32 -16.00 -21.02
C VAL A 82 1.97 -17.30 -21.75
N ASN A 83 2.03 -18.42 -21.04
CA ASN A 83 1.66 -19.72 -21.59
C ASN A 83 0.17 -19.81 -21.95
N ARG A 84 -0.73 -19.36 -21.05
CA ARG A 84 -2.17 -19.44 -21.25
C ARG A 84 -2.67 -18.54 -22.39
N ALA A 85 -2.00 -17.41 -22.60
CA ALA A 85 -2.24 -16.45 -23.67
C ALA A 85 -1.62 -16.87 -25.02
N GLY A 86 -0.86 -17.97 -25.08
CA GLY A 86 -0.23 -18.46 -26.31
C GLY A 86 0.95 -17.61 -26.80
N ILE A 87 1.60 -16.85 -25.90
CA ILE A 87 2.75 -16.02 -26.24
C ILE A 87 4.01 -16.90 -26.33
N LYS A 88 4.68 -16.91 -27.48
CA LYS A 88 5.91 -17.72 -27.70
C LYS A 88 7.12 -17.18 -26.94
N SER A 89 7.32 -15.88 -26.98
CA SER A 89 8.40 -15.18 -26.27
C SER A 89 7.93 -13.77 -25.91
N VAL A 90 8.35 -13.31 -24.73
CA VAL A 90 8.18 -11.91 -24.31
C VAL A 90 9.49 -11.20 -24.61
N ASP A 91 9.59 -10.59 -25.78
CA ASP A 91 10.77 -9.82 -26.19
C ASP A 91 10.65 -8.37 -25.70
N VAL A 92 11.53 -7.99 -24.76
CA VAL A 92 11.57 -6.64 -24.18
C VAL A 92 11.86 -5.58 -25.23
N LEU A 93 12.59 -5.90 -26.30
CA LEU A 93 12.91 -4.94 -27.36
C LEU A 93 11.75 -4.76 -28.35
N SER A 94 10.68 -5.55 -28.23
CA SER A 94 9.49 -5.36 -29.06
C SER A 94 8.71 -4.11 -28.60
N PRO A 95 8.23 -3.27 -29.54
CA PRO A 95 7.50 -2.05 -29.19
C PRO A 95 6.31 -2.29 -28.27
N LYS A 96 5.51 -3.33 -28.55
CA LYS A 96 4.32 -3.68 -27.75
C LYS A 96 4.65 -4.00 -26.29
N VAL A 97 5.72 -4.77 -26.06
CA VAL A 97 6.14 -5.16 -24.70
C VAL A 97 6.77 -3.97 -24.00
N PHE A 98 7.63 -3.20 -24.67
CA PHE A 98 8.34 -2.09 -24.03
C PHE A 98 7.41 -0.96 -23.58
N ILE A 99 6.41 -0.58 -24.39
CA ILE A 99 5.41 0.41 -23.96
C ILE A 99 4.61 -0.10 -22.76
N GLY A 100 4.26 -1.39 -22.76
CA GLY A 100 3.60 -2.05 -21.64
C GLY A 100 4.46 -1.97 -20.38
N LEU A 101 5.76 -2.27 -20.50
CA LEU A 101 6.72 -2.22 -19.40
C LEU A 101 6.80 -0.83 -18.78
N LEU A 102 6.93 0.22 -19.60
CA LEU A 102 7.00 1.61 -19.13
C LEU A 102 5.71 2.02 -18.41
N VAL A 103 4.55 1.76 -19.01
CA VAL A 103 3.25 2.10 -18.40
C VAL A 103 3.04 1.31 -17.12
N GLY A 104 3.34 0.01 -17.13
CA GLY A 104 3.25 -0.86 -15.96
C GLY A 104 4.12 -0.38 -14.81
N ALA A 105 5.35 0.05 -15.10
CA ALA A 105 6.26 0.59 -14.08
C ALA A 105 5.77 1.91 -13.45
N MET A 106 4.91 2.66 -14.15
CA MET A 106 4.31 3.89 -13.65
C MET A 106 3.09 3.65 -12.75
N LEU A 107 2.33 2.55 -12.96
CA LEU A 107 1.10 2.27 -12.21
C LEU A 107 1.25 2.30 -10.68
N PRO A 108 2.32 1.75 -10.06
CA PRO A 108 2.52 1.86 -8.62
C PRO A 108 2.60 3.31 -8.12
N TYR A 109 3.21 4.20 -8.90
CA TYR A 109 3.30 5.63 -8.58
C TYR A 109 1.96 6.33 -8.74
N TRP A 110 1.20 6.01 -9.79
CA TRP A 110 -0.14 6.57 -9.96
C TRP A 110 -1.08 6.12 -8.85
N PHE A 111 -1.08 4.83 -8.52
CA PHE A 111 -1.82 4.28 -7.39
C PHE A 111 -1.46 5.02 -6.09
N SER A 112 -0.16 5.15 -5.80
CA SER A 112 0.33 5.84 -4.60
C SER A 112 -0.08 7.31 -4.57
N ALA A 113 -0.02 8.00 -5.71
CA ALA A 113 -0.42 9.40 -5.80
C ALA A 113 -1.91 9.60 -5.47
N ILE A 114 -2.78 8.67 -5.91
CA ILE A 114 -4.20 8.69 -5.56
C ILE A 114 -4.36 8.48 -4.05
N THR A 115 -3.82 7.39 -3.50
CA THR A 115 -4.02 7.04 -2.09
C THR A 115 -3.41 8.06 -1.12
N MET A 116 -2.21 8.57 -1.41
CA MET A 116 -1.57 9.61 -0.59
C MET A 116 -2.38 10.90 -0.59
N LYS A 117 -2.91 11.31 -1.75
CA LYS A 117 -3.77 12.49 -1.86
C LYS A 117 -5.09 12.30 -1.12
N SER A 118 -5.67 11.11 -1.16
CA SER A 118 -6.92 10.79 -0.47
C SER A 118 -6.75 10.88 1.04
N VAL A 119 -5.67 10.32 1.60
CA VAL A 119 -5.37 10.46 3.04
C VAL A 119 -5.07 11.92 3.40
N GLY A 120 -4.27 12.63 2.61
CA GLY A 120 -3.96 14.05 2.87
C GLY A 120 -5.20 14.94 2.93
N LYS A 121 -6.18 14.73 2.04
CA LYS A 121 -7.48 15.44 2.10
C LYS A 121 -8.28 15.09 3.36
N ALA A 122 -8.32 13.81 3.74
CA ALA A 122 -9.06 13.36 4.91
C ALA A 122 -8.42 13.86 6.21
N ALA A 123 -7.09 13.80 6.30
CA ALA A 123 -6.30 14.30 7.41
C ALA A 123 -6.46 15.82 7.59
N LEU A 124 -6.43 16.60 6.50
CA LEU A 124 -6.65 18.05 6.57
C LEU A 124 -8.03 18.37 7.16
N LYS A 125 -9.08 17.68 6.72
CA LYS A 125 -10.43 17.83 7.29
C LYS A 125 -10.50 17.41 8.76
N MET A 126 -9.78 16.35 9.13
CA MET A 126 -9.69 15.89 10.51
C MET A 126 -9.04 16.97 11.40
N VAL A 127 -7.95 17.58 10.93
CA VAL A 127 -7.27 18.67 11.65
C VAL A 127 -8.20 19.87 11.81
N GLU A 128 -8.87 20.31 10.74
CA GLU A 128 -9.83 21.43 10.80
C GLU A 128 -10.96 21.14 11.81
N GLU A 129 -11.48 19.92 11.84
CA GLU A 129 -12.55 19.54 12.77
C GLU A 129 -12.07 19.47 14.23
N VAL A 130 -10.90 18.87 14.48
CA VAL A 130 -10.32 18.79 15.83
C VAL A 130 -10.02 20.19 16.37
N LEU A 131 -9.47 21.08 15.54
CA LEU A 131 -9.26 22.48 15.91
C LEU A 131 -10.58 23.20 16.18
N ARG A 132 -11.60 23.00 15.33
CA ARG A 132 -12.94 23.56 15.57
C ARG A 132 -13.49 23.12 16.93
N GLN A 133 -13.35 21.84 17.29
CA GLN A 133 -13.82 21.36 18.59
C GLN A 133 -13.06 22.03 19.75
N PHE A 134 -11.72 22.10 19.68
CA PHE A 134 -10.92 22.76 20.71
C PHE A 134 -11.22 24.27 20.85
N ASP A 135 -11.44 24.97 19.75
CA ASP A 135 -11.67 26.41 19.75
C ASP A 135 -13.11 26.79 20.16
N THR A 136 -14.09 25.92 19.89
CA THR A 136 -15.52 26.28 19.99
C THR A 136 -16.29 25.57 21.10
N ILE A 137 -15.81 24.45 21.65
CA ILE A 137 -16.49 23.70 22.72
C ILE A 137 -15.90 24.11 24.08
N PRO A 138 -16.64 24.89 24.91
CA PRO A 138 -16.13 25.32 26.21
C PRO A 138 -15.89 24.14 27.15
N GLY A 139 -14.78 24.17 27.89
CA GLY A 139 -14.46 23.13 28.87
C GLY A 139 -13.77 21.90 28.28
N LEU A 140 -13.53 21.85 26.97
CA LEU A 140 -12.93 20.68 26.30
C LEU A 140 -11.43 20.54 26.62
N MET A 141 -10.65 21.62 26.47
CA MET A 141 -9.22 21.63 26.79
C MET A 141 -8.97 21.45 28.30
N GLU A 142 -9.90 21.91 29.13
CA GLU A 142 -9.90 21.73 30.58
C GLU A 142 -10.29 20.32 31.01
N GLY A 143 -10.75 19.47 30.08
CA GLY A 143 -11.16 18.08 30.36
C GLY A 143 -12.51 17.96 31.08
N THR A 144 -13.31 19.02 31.12
CA THR A 144 -14.62 19.06 31.79
C THR A 144 -15.78 18.70 30.87
N THR A 145 -15.59 18.82 29.55
CA THR A 145 -16.58 18.52 28.51
C THR A 145 -16.07 17.38 27.62
N LYS A 146 -16.97 16.49 27.19
CA LYS A 146 -16.61 15.40 26.27
C LYS A 146 -16.53 15.90 24.82
N PRO A 147 -15.53 15.46 24.03
CA PRO A 147 -15.46 15.77 22.60
C PRO A 147 -16.54 15.02 21.81
N ASP A 148 -16.80 15.49 20.59
CA ASP A 148 -17.65 14.81 19.63
C ASP A 148 -16.81 13.86 18.76
N TYR A 149 -16.70 12.61 19.23
CA TYR A 149 -16.02 11.55 18.49
C TYR A 149 -16.72 11.17 17.18
N ALA A 150 -18.06 11.29 17.11
CA ALA A 150 -18.85 10.80 15.99
C ALA A 150 -18.56 11.59 14.70
N THR A 151 -18.31 12.90 14.83
CA THR A 151 -17.95 13.73 13.67
C THR A 151 -16.60 13.33 13.08
N CYS A 152 -15.58 13.06 13.91
CA CYS A 152 -14.29 12.54 13.44
C CYS A 152 -14.44 11.18 12.74
N VAL A 153 -15.22 10.26 13.33
CA VAL A 153 -15.54 8.96 12.72
C VAL A 153 -16.23 9.13 11.36
N LYS A 154 -17.16 10.08 11.24
CA LYS A 154 -17.87 10.35 9.99
C LYS A 154 -16.92 10.86 8.90
N ILE A 155 -15.97 11.75 9.23
CA ILE A 155 -14.99 12.28 8.27
C ILE A 155 -14.16 11.16 7.65
N SER A 156 -13.59 10.28 8.48
CA SER A 156 -12.77 9.16 7.98
C SER A 156 -13.62 8.12 7.24
N THR A 157 -14.85 7.85 7.68
CA THR A 157 -15.79 6.92 7.03
C THR A 157 -16.19 7.41 5.64
N ASP A 158 -16.64 8.65 5.52
CA ASP A 158 -17.05 9.23 4.24
C ASP A 158 -15.89 9.30 3.25
N ALA A 159 -14.70 9.69 3.73
CA ALA A 159 -13.51 9.78 2.90
C ALA A 159 -13.06 8.39 2.40
N SER A 160 -12.94 7.41 3.29
CA SER A 160 -12.47 6.06 2.93
C SER A 160 -13.40 5.37 1.92
N LEU A 161 -14.72 5.40 2.13
CA LEU A 161 -15.70 4.78 1.23
C LEU A 161 -15.71 5.42 -0.16
N LYS A 162 -15.55 6.75 -0.24
CA LYS A 162 -15.52 7.46 -1.52
C LYS A 162 -14.19 7.27 -2.25
N GLU A 163 -13.09 7.42 -1.54
CA GLU A 163 -11.76 7.52 -2.13
C GLU A 163 -11.12 6.13 -2.39
N MET A 164 -11.68 5.03 -1.87
CA MET A 164 -11.24 3.67 -2.23
C MET A 164 -11.60 3.25 -3.66
N ILE A 165 -12.61 3.90 -4.27
CA ILE A 165 -13.12 3.51 -5.59
C ILE A 165 -12.10 3.77 -6.71
N PRO A 166 -11.49 4.97 -6.86
CA PRO A 166 -10.51 5.21 -7.93
C PRO A 166 -9.28 4.29 -7.92
N PRO A 167 -8.58 4.03 -6.80
CA PRO A 167 -7.42 3.14 -6.79
C PRO A 167 -7.83 1.67 -7.05
N GLY A 168 -9.01 1.24 -6.57
CA GLY A 168 -9.56 -0.08 -6.90
C GLY A 168 -9.89 -0.22 -8.39
N ALA A 169 -10.54 0.79 -8.96
CA ALA A 169 -10.85 0.83 -10.39
C ALA A 169 -9.58 0.83 -11.25
N LEU A 170 -8.54 1.57 -10.84
CA LEU A 170 -7.24 1.55 -11.54
C LEU A 170 -6.69 0.12 -11.64
N ILE A 171 -6.71 -0.65 -10.56
CA ILE A 171 -6.18 -2.02 -10.54
C ILE A 171 -7.02 -2.95 -11.43
N MET A 172 -8.34 -2.94 -11.28
CA MET A 172 -9.24 -3.86 -11.99
C MET A 172 -9.40 -3.52 -13.47
N ILE A 173 -9.47 -2.24 -13.82
CA ILE A 173 -9.71 -1.83 -15.21
C ILE A 173 -8.45 -1.95 -16.06
N THR A 174 -7.25 -1.83 -15.46
CA THR A 174 -6.00 -1.80 -16.21
C THR A 174 -5.75 -3.08 -17.03
N PRO A 175 -5.81 -4.31 -16.47
CA PRO A 175 -5.65 -5.53 -17.25
C PRO A 175 -6.70 -5.67 -18.35
N LEU A 176 -7.96 -5.28 -18.07
CA LEU A 176 -9.05 -5.33 -19.05
C LEU A 176 -8.77 -4.39 -20.23
N VAL A 177 -8.43 -3.12 -19.96
CA VAL A 177 -8.13 -2.14 -21.00
C VAL A 177 -6.89 -2.52 -21.79
N ALA A 178 -5.79 -2.88 -21.11
CA ALA A 178 -4.56 -3.28 -21.77
C ALA A 178 -4.77 -4.54 -22.64
N GLY A 179 -5.43 -5.56 -22.10
CA GLY A 179 -5.72 -6.81 -22.81
C GLY A 179 -6.68 -6.63 -23.99
N ILE A 180 -7.77 -5.87 -23.83
CA ILE A 180 -8.77 -5.66 -24.88
C ILE A 180 -8.20 -4.78 -26.01
N PHE A 181 -7.59 -3.64 -25.69
CA PHE A 181 -7.20 -2.68 -26.71
C PHE A 181 -5.81 -2.95 -27.30
N PHE A 182 -4.83 -3.33 -26.45
CA PHE A 182 -3.43 -3.47 -26.84
C PHE A 182 -2.96 -4.93 -26.96
N GLY A 183 -3.70 -5.87 -26.36
CA GLY A 183 -3.46 -7.30 -26.53
C GLY A 183 -2.47 -7.87 -25.52
N VAL A 184 -2.18 -9.16 -25.71
CA VAL A 184 -1.53 -9.98 -24.69
C VAL A 184 -0.05 -9.67 -24.49
N GLU A 185 0.66 -9.22 -25.54
CA GLU A 185 2.08 -8.85 -25.44
C GLU A 185 2.28 -7.54 -24.65
N THR A 186 1.42 -6.54 -24.87
CA THR A 186 1.49 -5.28 -24.11
C THR A 186 1.12 -5.49 -22.65
N LEU A 187 0.09 -6.28 -22.38
CA LEU A 187 -0.25 -6.66 -21.01
C LEU A 187 0.90 -7.46 -20.34
N ALA A 188 1.63 -8.29 -21.08
CA ALA A 188 2.81 -8.98 -20.55
C ALA A 188 3.90 -7.98 -20.07
N GLY A 189 4.18 -6.95 -20.87
CA GLY A 189 5.07 -5.86 -20.48
C GLY A 189 4.57 -5.14 -19.23
N LEU A 190 3.28 -4.82 -19.17
CA LEU A 190 2.65 -4.13 -18.05
C LEU A 190 2.78 -4.89 -16.73
N LEU A 191 2.55 -6.21 -16.76
CA LEU A 191 2.72 -7.09 -15.60
C LEU A 191 4.17 -7.12 -15.12
N ALA A 192 5.13 -7.23 -16.04
CA ALA A 192 6.55 -7.20 -15.69
C ALA A 192 6.97 -5.86 -15.08
N GLY A 193 6.51 -4.75 -15.66
CA GLY A 193 6.85 -3.39 -15.22
C GLY A 193 6.27 -3.06 -13.85
N SER A 194 4.99 -3.36 -13.65
CA SER A 194 4.30 -3.14 -12.37
C SER A 194 4.91 -3.96 -11.23
N LEU A 195 5.36 -5.19 -11.51
CA LEU A 195 6.07 -6.04 -10.58
C LEU A 195 7.41 -5.42 -10.13
N VAL A 196 8.33 -5.15 -11.08
CA VAL A 196 9.71 -4.75 -10.75
C VAL A 196 9.80 -3.32 -10.22
N SER A 197 8.85 -2.45 -10.56
CA SER A 197 8.74 -1.09 -10.04
C SER A 197 8.01 -1.06 -8.70
N GLY A 198 6.85 -1.73 -8.60
CA GLY A 198 5.97 -1.64 -7.44
C GLY A 198 6.59 -2.20 -6.18
N VAL A 199 7.41 -3.26 -6.31
CA VAL A 199 8.14 -3.86 -5.18
C VAL A 199 9.06 -2.85 -4.50
N GLN A 200 9.73 -1.97 -5.27
CA GLN A 200 10.67 -0.99 -4.74
C GLN A 200 9.94 0.08 -3.92
N VAL A 201 8.83 0.60 -4.46
CA VAL A 201 8.02 1.63 -3.81
C VAL A 201 7.33 1.05 -2.56
N ALA A 202 6.83 -0.19 -2.63
CA ALA A 202 6.17 -0.85 -1.51
C ALA A 202 7.11 -1.04 -0.31
N ILE A 203 8.34 -1.54 -0.55
CA ILE A 203 9.33 -1.76 0.51
C ILE A 203 9.80 -0.43 1.11
N SER A 204 10.20 0.51 0.25
CA SER A 204 10.70 1.81 0.71
C SER A 204 9.64 2.58 1.50
N ALA A 205 8.40 2.68 1.02
CA ALA A 205 7.32 3.36 1.73
C ALA A 205 7.03 2.72 3.10
N SER A 206 6.93 1.39 3.15
CA SER A 206 6.62 0.65 4.39
C SER A 206 7.73 0.82 5.44
N ASN A 207 8.98 0.69 5.02
CA ASN A 207 10.13 0.80 5.92
C ASN A 207 10.38 2.24 6.36
N THR A 208 10.22 3.21 5.46
CA THR A 208 10.39 4.63 5.81
C THR A 208 9.38 5.06 6.87
N GLY A 209 8.09 4.72 6.71
CA GLY A 209 7.10 5.07 7.71
C GLY A 209 7.30 4.32 9.04
N GLY A 210 7.65 3.02 9.00
CA GLY A 210 7.98 2.28 10.22
C GLY A 210 9.21 2.82 10.96
N ALA A 211 10.21 3.30 10.22
CA ALA A 211 11.40 3.93 10.79
C ALA A 211 11.07 5.27 11.46
N TRP A 212 10.24 6.12 10.84
CA TRP A 212 9.81 7.38 11.44
C TRP A 212 8.97 7.17 12.70
N ASP A 213 8.08 6.19 12.71
CA ASP A 213 7.28 5.86 13.89
C ASP A 213 8.17 5.41 15.06
N ASN A 214 9.10 4.48 14.81
CA ASN A 214 10.02 4.03 15.84
C ASN A 214 11.04 5.09 16.25
N ALA A 215 11.40 6.03 15.37
CA ALA A 215 12.21 7.19 15.75
C ALA A 215 11.45 8.11 16.70
N LYS A 216 10.14 8.35 16.47
CA LYS A 216 9.26 9.06 17.41
C LYS A 216 9.17 8.31 18.74
N LYS A 217 8.87 7.01 18.73
CA LYS A 217 8.81 6.17 19.95
C LYS A 217 10.13 6.16 20.72
N TYR A 218 11.27 6.18 20.03
CA TYR A 218 12.60 6.25 20.65
C TYR A 218 12.77 7.55 21.46
N VAL A 219 12.38 8.70 20.91
CA VAL A 219 12.41 9.99 21.63
C VAL A 219 11.42 10.00 22.78
N GLU A 220 10.21 9.48 22.56
CA GLU A 220 9.14 9.41 23.57
C GLU A 220 9.49 8.53 24.77
N ALA A 221 10.22 7.42 24.55
CA ALA A 221 10.59 6.47 25.58
C ALA A 221 11.74 6.95 26.48
N GLY A 222 12.69 7.75 25.96
CA GLY A 222 13.79 8.28 26.78
C GLY A 222 14.66 7.20 27.46
N ALA A 223 14.70 5.97 26.93
CA ALA A 223 15.32 4.83 27.62
C ALA A 223 16.86 4.87 27.65
N SER A 224 17.49 5.78 26.90
CA SER A 224 18.94 5.96 26.85
C SER A 224 19.32 7.43 27.03
N GLU A 225 20.59 7.71 27.30
CA GLU A 225 21.09 9.09 27.43
C GLU A 225 20.85 9.90 26.14
N HIS A 226 21.10 9.29 24.98
CA HIS A 226 20.84 9.90 23.69
C HIS A 226 19.33 10.14 23.42
N ALA A 227 18.45 9.20 23.80
CA ALA A 227 17.01 9.43 23.69
C ALA A 227 16.55 10.59 24.60
N ARG A 228 17.08 10.65 25.83
CA ARG A 228 16.77 11.72 26.79
C ARG A 228 17.27 13.09 26.33
N SER A 229 18.40 13.16 25.62
CA SER A 229 18.91 14.43 25.09
C SER A 229 18.06 14.99 23.94
N LEU A 230 17.22 14.16 23.30
CA LEU A 230 16.27 14.59 22.27
C LEU A 230 14.88 14.92 22.86
N GLY A 231 14.54 14.33 24.00
CA GLY A 231 13.30 14.61 24.73
C GLY A 231 13.32 15.93 25.51
N PRO A 232 12.37 16.15 26.43
CA PRO A 232 11.18 15.32 26.70
C PRO A 232 10.11 15.46 25.61
N LYS A 233 8.98 14.74 25.76
CA LYS A 233 7.78 14.95 24.92
C LYS A 233 7.43 16.45 24.88
N GLY A 234 7.15 16.98 23.70
CA GLY A 234 6.91 18.39 23.44
C GLY A 234 8.14 19.21 23.04
N SER A 235 9.35 18.64 23.10
CA SER A 235 10.58 19.27 22.56
C SER A 235 10.50 19.47 21.05
N ASP A 236 11.36 20.33 20.49
CA ASP A 236 11.39 20.57 19.04
C ASP A 236 11.80 19.30 18.27
N ALA A 237 12.70 18.49 18.82
CA ALA A 237 13.09 17.21 18.23
C ALA A 237 11.93 16.19 18.28
N HIS A 238 11.16 16.14 19.37
CA HIS A 238 9.96 15.30 19.46
C HIS A 238 8.91 15.74 18.43
N LYS A 239 8.62 17.04 18.32
CA LYS A 239 7.70 17.57 17.30
C LYS A 239 8.15 17.22 15.88
N ALA A 240 9.44 17.37 15.58
CA ALA A 240 9.98 16.99 14.27
C ALA A 240 9.82 15.49 13.99
N ALA A 241 10.01 14.63 14.99
CA ALA A 241 9.77 13.19 14.86
C ALA A 241 8.28 12.87 14.61
N VAL A 242 7.36 13.57 15.30
CA VAL A 242 5.91 13.46 15.05
C VAL A 242 5.55 13.87 13.63
N ILE A 243 6.16 14.94 13.09
CA ILE A 243 5.95 15.30 11.67
C ILE A 243 6.41 14.17 10.75
N GLY A 244 7.59 13.59 10.98
CA GLY A 244 8.06 12.44 10.20
C GLY A 244 7.10 11.26 10.23
N ASP A 245 6.60 10.91 11.42
CA ASP A 245 5.64 9.82 11.61
C ASP A 245 4.33 10.07 10.85
N THR A 246 3.76 11.27 10.96
CA THR A 246 2.51 11.63 10.25
C THR A 246 2.66 11.66 8.72
N ILE A 247 3.87 11.88 8.19
CA ILE A 247 4.18 11.69 6.76
C ILE A 247 4.27 10.18 6.45
N GLY A 248 4.83 9.40 7.36
CA GLY A 248 4.98 7.96 7.29
C GLY A 248 3.68 7.17 7.34
N ASP A 249 2.64 7.67 8.01
CA ASP A 249 1.34 6.98 8.17
C ASP A 249 0.69 6.59 6.84
N PRO A 250 0.41 7.52 5.90
CA PRO A 250 -0.16 7.12 4.61
C PRO A 250 0.79 6.26 3.78
N LEU A 251 2.11 6.41 3.95
CA LEU A 251 3.11 5.58 3.26
C LEU A 251 3.05 4.13 3.73
N LYS A 252 3.07 3.91 5.06
CA LYS A 252 3.21 2.58 5.66
C LYS A 252 1.88 1.87 5.83
N ASP A 253 0.76 2.57 5.94
CA ASP A 253 -0.55 1.96 6.25
C ASP A 253 -1.62 2.15 5.18
N THR A 254 -1.33 2.94 4.12
CA THR A 254 -2.25 3.06 2.99
C THR A 254 -1.59 2.65 1.67
N SER A 255 -0.62 3.41 1.17
CA SER A 255 -0.06 3.18 -0.18
C SER A 255 0.86 1.96 -0.21
N GLY A 256 1.89 1.94 0.62
CA GLY A 256 2.95 0.91 0.64
C GLY A 256 2.41 -0.52 0.71
N PRO A 257 1.60 -0.89 1.74
CA PRO A 257 1.04 -2.22 1.82
C PRO A 257 0.10 -2.52 0.66
N SER A 258 -0.74 -1.57 0.21
CA SER A 258 -1.70 -1.83 -0.87
C SER A 258 -1.03 -2.15 -2.21
N LEU A 259 0.20 -1.70 -2.45
CA LEU A 259 0.96 -2.03 -3.66
C LEU A 259 1.22 -3.53 -3.83
N ASN A 260 1.35 -4.31 -2.74
CA ASN A 260 1.46 -5.77 -2.86
C ASN A 260 0.20 -6.39 -3.48
N ILE A 261 -0.96 -5.79 -3.18
CA ILE A 261 -2.26 -6.23 -3.69
C ILE A 261 -2.39 -5.85 -5.16
N LEU A 262 -2.01 -4.62 -5.54
CA LEU A 262 -1.97 -4.16 -6.92
C LEU A 262 -1.23 -5.16 -7.82
N ILE A 263 -0.03 -5.60 -7.42
CA ILE A 263 0.82 -6.48 -8.22
C ILE A 263 0.17 -7.86 -8.38
N LYS A 264 -0.22 -8.51 -7.27
CA LYS A 264 -0.76 -9.87 -7.32
C LYS A 264 -2.15 -9.95 -7.95
N LEU A 265 -2.97 -8.92 -7.77
CA LEU A 265 -4.33 -8.86 -8.31
C LEU A 265 -4.31 -8.71 -9.83
N MET A 266 -3.50 -7.78 -10.38
CA MET A 266 -3.36 -7.66 -11.83
C MET A 266 -2.81 -8.95 -12.46
N ALA A 267 -1.88 -9.63 -11.79
CA ALA A 267 -1.30 -10.88 -12.29
C ALA A 267 -2.33 -12.01 -12.38
N VAL A 268 -3.12 -12.23 -11.33
CA VAL A 268 -4.16 -13.29 -11.34
C VAL A 268 -5.31 -12.93 -12.27
N GLU A 269 -5.74 -11.67 -12.30
CA GLU A 269 -6.79 -11.19 -13.21
C GLU A 269 -6.38 -11.40 -14.67
N SER A 270 -5.15 -11.02 -15.03
CA SER A 270 -4.63 -11.22 -16.38
C SER A 270 -4.58 -12.70 -16.76
N LEU A 271 -4.18 -13.57 -15.84
CA LEU A 271 -4.18 -15.02 -16.07
C LEU A 271 -5.59 -15.57 -16.32
N VAL A 272 -6.57 -15.17 -15.51
CA VAL A 272 -7.97 -15.62 -15.64
C VAL A 272 -8.55 -15.21 -17.00
N PHE A 273 -8.31 -13.96 -17.42
CA PHE A 273 -8.80 -13.44 -18.69
C PHE A 273 -7.88 -13.72 -19.89
N ALA A 274 -6.75 -14.42 -19.70
CA ALA A 274 -5.78 -14.70 -20.76
C ALA A 274 -6.41 -15.32 -22.04
N PRO A 275 -7.31 -16.32 -21.95
CA PRO A 275 -7.93 -16.90 -23.15
C PRO A 275 -8.82 -15.88 -23.88
N PHE A 276 -9.54 -15.05 -23.12
CA PHE A 276 -10.39 -13.99 -23.66
C PHE A 276 -9.54 -12.93 -24.38
N PHE A 277 -8.46 -12.46 -23.76
CA PHE A 277 -7.56 -11.49 -24.40
C PHE A 277 -6.87 -12.07 -25.64
N ALA A 278 -6.46 -13.33 -25.61
CA ALA A 278 -5.86 -13.97 -26.77
C ALA A 278 -6.84 -14.06 -27.95
N ALA A 279 -8.11 -14.41 -27.69
CA ALA A 279 -9.13 -14.52 -28.73
C ALA A 279 -9.63 -13.15 -29.23
N HIS A 280 -9.96 -12.24 -28.31
CA HIS A 280 -10.74 -11.03 -28.60
C HIS A 280 -9.98 -9.72 -28.37
N GLY A 281 -8.81 -9.76 -27.74
CA GLY A 281 -7.99 -8.59 -27.46
C GLY A 281 -7.17 -8.07 -28.64
N GLY A 282 -6.41 -7.00 -28.39
CA GLY A 282 -5.56 -6.34 -29.37
C GLY A 282 -6.34 -5.57 -30.44
N LEU A 283 -7.51 -5.02 -30.10
CA LEU A 283 -8.42 -4.38 -31.05
C LEU A 283 -7.75 -3.26 -31.88
N LEU A 284 -6.87 -2.46 -31.27
CA LEU A 284 -6.19 -1.36 -31.98
C LEU A 284 -5.28 -1.89 -33.09
N PHE A 285 -4.52 -2.95 -32.82
CA PHE A 285 -3.60 -3.53 -33.79
C PHE A 285 -4.34 -4.38 -34.85
N LYS A 286 -5.45 -5.03 -34.49
CA LYS A 286 -6.30 -5.75 -35.44
C LYS A 286 -6.97 -4.80 -36.43
N LEU A 287 -7.49 -3.66 -35.95
CA LEU A 287 -8.12 -2.65 -36.80
C LEU A 287 -7.12 -2.04 -37.80
N GLU A 288 -5.90 -1.73 -37.36
CA GLU A 288 -4.82 -1.23 -38.23
C GLU A 288 -4.47 -2.24 -39.32
N SER A 289 -4.32 -3.52 -38.97
CA SER A 289 -4.03 -4.57 -39.95
C SER A 289 -5.15 -4.74 -40.99
N TRP A 290 -6.40 -4.58 -40.57
CA TRP A 290 -7.56 -4.64 -41.46
C TRP A 290 -7.62 -3.42 -42.41
N LEU A 291 -7.38 -2.22 -41.89
CA LEU A 291 -7.31 -1.00 -42.70
C LEU A 291 -6.17 -1.05 -43.73
N HIS A 292 -5.00 -1.56 -43.35
CA HIS A 292 -3.89 -1.77 -44.28
C HIS A 292 -4.22 -2.79 -45.37
N SER A 293 -4.90 -3.89 -45.03
CA SER A 293 -5.36 -4.88 -46.01
C SER A 293 -6.37 -4.32 -47.00
N LEU A 294 -7.21 -3.36 -46.61
CA LEU A 294 -8.13 -2.68 -47.51
C LEU A 294 -7.41 -1.69 -48.42
N ALA A 295 -6.41 -0.96 -47.89
CA ALA A 295 -5.62 -0.01 -48.66
C ALA A 295 -4.69 -0.67 -49.68
N SER A 296 -4.23 -1.90 -49.43
CA SER A 296 -3.38 -2.66 -50.35
C SER A 296 -4.13 -3.40 -51.47
N ASN A 297 -5.47 -3.46 -51.39
CA ASN A 297 -6.33 -4.16 -52.35
C ASN A 297 -7.02 -3.20 -53.35
N ASN A 298 -6.68 -1.90 -53.31
CA ASN A 298 -7.06 -0.87 -54.31
C ASN A 298 -5.80 -0.36 -55.01
#